data_AF-A0A5T1T7J0-F1
#
_entry.id   AF-A0A5T1T7J0-F1
#
_cell.length_a   1.000
_cell.length_b   1.000
_cell.length_c   1.000
_cell.angle_alpha   90.00
_cell.angle_beta   90.00
_cell.angle_gamma   90.00
#
_symmetry.space_group_name_H-M   'P 1'
#
loop_
_entity.id
_entity.type
_entity.pdbx_description
1 polymer ?
#
loop_
_entity_poly.entity_id
_entity_poly.type
_entity_poly.pdbx_seq_one_letter_code
_entity_poly.pdbx_strand_id
1 'polypeptide(L)'
;NNHFVAIHIRGGDIVNGEHRLFIMSSLWTYLYPLELVTQLIKMLLGQKIKIIVFSDDDEAVEMIKKNLIYNQYNLENLYFSKDLTPKYLSIEENIFFNFQLLSKSRYIYGSQWSTFRILAGFLGECKKQEAILDTFTYDEQYQILSDNLRSVKTNRSYKAASCMYLYVIGRNIDKDKECLIKILRKGFRYDPKNLSFKIKIIDLLFELDVVKAECEIKNIFFEKKYGFIELLFS
;
A
#
# COMPACT_ATOMS: atom_id res chain seq x y z
N ASN A 1 3.71 -29.32 -12.30
CA ASN A 1 4.92 -28.60 -11.83
C ASN A 1 4.59 -27.16 -11.50
N ASN A 2 4.31 -26.89 -10.21
CA ASN A 2 3.86 -25.56 -9.74
C ASN A 2 5.05 -24.63 -9.48
N HIS A 3 5.51 -23.94 -10.53
CA HIS A 3 6.65 -23.01 -10.48
C HIS A 3 6.22 -21.56 -10.69
N PHE A 4 5.30 -21.05 -9.88
CA PHE A 4 4.98 -19.62 -9.90
C PHE A 4 5.17 -18.97 -8.54
N VAL A 5 5.41 -17.66 -8.57
CA VAL A 5 5.46 -16.77 -7.43
C VAL A 5 4.12 -16.06 -7.32
N ALA A 6 3.53 -16.06 -6.14
CA ALA A 6 2.33 -15.28 -5.85
C ALA A 6 2.69 -13.92 -5.26
N ILE A 7 1.98 -12.89 -5.68
CA ILE A 7 1.96 -11.57 -5.04
C ILE A 7 0.53 -11.32 -4.59
N HIS A 8 0.30 -11.32 -3.27
CA HIS A 8 -1.01 -11.15 -2.67
C HIS A 8 -1.17 -9.75 -2.07
N ILE A 9 -2.05 -8.97 -2.67
CA ILE A 9 -2.30 -7.57 -2.40
C ILE A 9 -3.65 -7.43 -1.68
N ARG A 10 -3.64 -7.04 -0.41
CA ARG A 10 -4.85 -6.85 0.41
C ARG A 10 -4.83 -5.51 1.13
N GLY A 11 -5.98 -4.84 1.12
CA GLY A 11 -6.26 -3.60 1.88
C GLY A 11 -6.81 -2.46 1.00
N GLY A 12 -7.44 -2.78 -0.15
CA GLY A 12 -8.08 -1.76 -0.99
C GLY A 12 -9.20 -1.01 -0.25
N ASP A 13 -9.92 -1.71 0.63
CA ASP A 13 -10.86 -1.14 1.60
C ASP A 13 -10.20 -0.17 2.60
N ILE A 14 -8.95 -0.42 2.99
CA ILE A 14 -8.19 0.48 3.87
C ILE A 14 -7.79 1.76 3.13
N VAL A 15 -7.40 1.66 1.85
CA VAL A 15 -6.98 2.82 1.06
C VAL A 15 -8.18 3.63 0.55
N ASN A 16 -9.21 2.95 0.04
CA ASN A 16 -10.33 3.58 -0.64
C ASN A 16 -11.57 3.74 0.26
N GLY A 17 -11.71 2.96 1.33
CA GLY A 17 -12.83 3.02 2.27
C GLY A 17 -12.62 4.03 3.39
N GLU A 18 -13.57 4.09 4.33
CA GLU A 18 -13.54 5.06 5.44
C GLU A 18 -12.42 4.79 6.45
N HIS A 19 -11.92 3.55 6.52
CA HIS A 19 -10.75 3.19 7.31
C HIS A 19 -9.49 4.00 6.94
N ARG A 20 -9.45 4.59 5.74
CA ARG A 20 -8.34 5.44 5.30
C ARG A 20 -8.09 6.64 6.22
N LEU A 21 -9.14 7.12 6.90
CA LEU A 21 -9.06 8.25 7.84
C LEU A 21 -8.23 7.90 9.09
N PHE A 22 -8.13 6.60 9.42
CA PHE A 22 -7.42 6.05 10.57
C PHE A 22 -6.08 5.38 10.19
N ILE A 23 -5.64 5.53 8.93
CA ILE A 23 -4.39 4.93 8.43
C ILE A 23 -3.19 5.21 9.34
N MET A 24 -3.16 6.35 10.03
CA MET A 24 -2.01 6.74 10.88
C MET A 24 -2.05 6.28 12.32
N SER A 25 -3.21 5.92 12.88
CA SER A 25 -3.29 5.52 14.29
C SER A 25 -2.90 4.05 14.47
N SER A 26 -3.25 3.18 13.52
CA SER A 26 -3.03 1.73 13.68
C SER A 26 -2.93 0.92 12.38
N LEU A 27 -3.34 1.46 11.23
CA LEU A 27 -3.54 0.65 10.02
C LEU A 27 -2.43 0.74 8.97
N TRP A 28 -1.36 1.51 9.21
CA TRP A 28 -0.29 1.69 8.23
C TRP A 28 0.43 0.39 7.86
N THR A 29 0.49 -0.59 8.78
CA THR A 29 1.07 -1.93 8.54
C THR A 29 0.24 -2.78 7.58
N TYR A 30 -1.01 -2.39 7.35
CA TYR A 30 -1.90 -2.99 6.36
C TYR A 30 -1.88 -2.25 5.01
N LEU A 31 -1.19 -1.11 4.94
CA LEU A 31 -0.97 -0.43 3.66
C LEU A 31 0.05 -1.18 2.82
N TYR A 32 -0.23 -1.17 1.52
CA TYR A 32 0.67 -1.68 0.49
C TYR A 32 0.80 -0.58 -0.58
N PRO A 33 1.94 0.10 -0.65
CA PRO A 33 2.16 1.03 -1.75
C PRO A 33 2.25 0.29 -3.09
N LEU A 34 1.45 0.71 -4.07
CA LEU A 34 1.43 0.09 -5.40
C LEU A 34 2.77 0.26 -6.13
N GLU A 35 3.55 1.27 -5.77
CA GLU A 35 4.91 1.51 -6.23
C GLU A 35 5.83 0.34 -5.86
N LEU A 36 5.79 -0.13 -4.61
CA LEU A 36 6.60 -1.26 -4.14
C LEU A 36 6.15 -2.57 -4.80
N VAL A 37 4.84 -2.78 -4.90
CA VAL A 37 4.27 -3.94 -5.63
C VAL A 37 4.74 -3.96 -7.08
N THR A 38 4.63 -2.81 -7.76
CA THR A 38 5.05 -2.67 -9.15
C THR A 38 6.54 -2.91 -9.29
N GLN A 39 7.37 -2.43 -8.36
CA GLN A 39 8.81 -2.67 -8.36
C GLN A 39 9.15 -4.15 -8.18
N LEU A 40 8.47 -4.84 -7.27
CA LEU A 40 8.62 -6.29 -7.07
C LEU A 40 8.26 -7.07 -8.34
N ILE A 41 7.14 -6.72 -9.00
CA ILE A 41 6.74 -7.35 -10.27
C ILE A 41 7.83 -7.16 -11.33
N LYS A 42 8.35 -5.94 -11.49
CA LYS A 42 9.42 -5.65 -12.47
C LYS A 42 10.67 -6.50 -12.22
N MET A 43 11.09 -6.61 -10.95
CA MET A 43 12.24 -7.42 -10.56
C MET A 43 12.04 -8.89 -10.93
N LEU A 44 10.87 -9.45 -10.62
CA LEU A 44 10.55 -10.86 -10.89
C LEU A 44 10.37 -11.15 -12.40
N LEU A 45 9.80 -10.21 -13.15
CA LEU A 45 9.71 -10.30 -14.62
C LEU A 45 11.09 -10.32 -15.28
N GLY A 46 12.03 -9.51 -14.79
CA GLY A 46 13.43 -9.53 -15.24
C GLY A 46 14.12 -10.88 -15.05
N GLN A 47 13.68 -11.66 -14.05
CA GLN A 47 14.15 -13.03 -13.79
C GLN A 47 13.40 -14.10 -14.58
N LYS A 48 12.45 -13.71 -15.45
CA LYS A 48 11.58 -14.60 -16.23
C LYS A 48 10.78 -15.59 -15.37
N ILE A 49 10.45 -15.17 -14.15
CA ILE A 49 9.64 -15.96 -13.21
C ILE A 49 8.17 -15.76 -13.56
N LYS A 50 7.39 -16.86 -13.53
CA LYS A 50 5.92 -16.80 -13.63
C LYS A 50 5.33 -16.21 -12.35
N ILE A 51 4.54 -15.16 -12.48
CA ILE A 51 3.93 -14.40 -11.39
C ILE A 51 2.41 -14.48 -11.51
N ILE A 52 1.73 -14.74 -10.39
CA ILE A 52 0.29 -14.54 -10.29
C ILE A 52 0.02 -13.49 -9.21
N VAL A 53 -0.65 -12.40 -9.60
CA VAL A 53 -1.09 -11.34 -8.68
C VAL A 53 -2.50 -11.62 -8.23
N PHE A 54 -2.69 -11.67 -6.91
CA PHE A 54 -3.98 -11.84 -6.24
C PHE A 54 -4.32 -10.51 -5.58
N SER A 55 -5.53 -10.01 -5.80
CA SER A 55 -6.02 -8.83 -5.11
C SER A 55 -7.53 -8.85 -5.02
N ASP A 56 -8.05 -8.24 -3.96
CA ASP A 56 -9.46 -7.93 -3.78
C ASP A 56 -9.85 -6.55 -4.31
N ASP A 57 -8.87 -5.77 -4.79
CA ASP A 57 -9.07 -4.43 -5.35
C ASP A 57 -8.81 -4.44 -6.86
N ASP A 58 -9.90 -4.45 -7.63
CA ASP A 58 -9.85 -4.38 -9.09
C ASP A 58 -9.20 -3.10 -9.60
N GLU A 59 -9.40 -1.97 -8.92
CA GLU A 59 -8.81 -0.70 -9.33
C GLU A 59 -7.29 -0.74 -9.17
N ALA A 60 -6.80 -1.31 -8.06
CA ALA A 60 -5.37 -1.51 -7.83
C ALA A 60 -4.73 -2.36 -8.93
N VAL A 61 -5.38 -3.46 -9.30
CA VAL A 61 -4.95 -4.34 -10.40
C VAL A 61 -4.85 -3.57 -11.71
N GLU A 62 -5.88 -2.79 -12.06
CA GLU A 62 -5.87 -2.00 -13.30
C GLU A 62 -4.80 -0.91 -13.28
N MET A 63 -4.55 -0.27 -12.13
CA MET A 63 -3.45 0.68 -11.97
C MET A 63 -2.10 0.02 -12.19
N ILE A 64 -1.85 -1.16 -11.61
CA ILE A 64 -0.62 -1.92 -11.83
C ILE A 64 -0.45 -2.26 -13.32
N LYS A 65 -1.49 -2.84 -13.95
CA LYS A 65 -1.48 -3.18 -15.38
C LYS A 65 -1.12 -1.98 -16.25
N LYS A 66 -1.82 -0.85 -16.07
CA LYS A 66 -1.59 0.38 -16.83
C LYS A 66 -0.16 0.91 -16.66
N ASN A 67 0.38 0.86 -15.45
CA ASN A 67 1.75 1.31 -15.19
C ASN A 67 2.78 0.41 -15.86
N LEU A 68 2.60 -0.91 -15.85
CA LEU A 68 3.52 -1.83 -16.50
C LEU A 68 3.48 -1.70 -18.04
N ILE A 69 2.28 -1.55 -18.62
CA ILE A 69 2.10 -1.35 -20.07
C ILE A 69 2.71 -0.02 -20.51
N TYR A 70 2.44 1.07 -19.78
CA TYR A 70 2.96 2.40 -20.12
C TYR A 70 4.50 2.44 -20.17
N ASN A 71 5.14 1.66 -19.29
CA ASN A 71 6.61 1.54 -19.24
C ASN A 71 7.14 0.39 -20.12
N GLN A 72 6.32 -0.16 -21.02
CA GLN A 72 6.72 -1.16 -22.04
C GLN A 72 7.37 -2.44 -21.47
N TYR A 73 6.96 -2.88 -20.29
CA TYR A 73 7.43 -4.14 -19.73
C TYR A 73 6.86 -5.34 -20.50
N ASN A 74 7.68 -6.39 -20.70
CA ASN A 74 7.19 -7.68 -21.20
C ASN A 74 6.37 -8.37 -20.10
N LEU A 75 5.09 -8.64 -20.38
CA LEU A 75 4.13 -9.20 -19.42
C LEU A 75 3.85 -10.70 -19.64
N GLU A 76 4.61 -11.38 -20.51
CA GLU A 76 4.40 -12.80 -20.85
C GLU A 76 4.28 -13.73 -19.63
N ASN A 77 4.99 -13.41 -18.55
CA ASN A 77 5.01 -14.20 -17.32
C ASN A 77 4.16 -13.61 -16.18
N LEU A 78 3.35 -12.58 -16.44
CA LEU A 78 2.48 -11.96 -15.43
C LEU A 78 1.02 -12.31 -15.67
N TYR A 79 0.40 -12.89 -14.67
CA TYR A 79 -1.02 -13.21 -14.66
C TYR A 79 -1.70 -12.55 -13.45
N PHE A 80 -2.99 -12.29 -13.58
CA PHE A 80 -3.82 -11.82 -12.48
C PHE A 80 -4.86 -12.88 -12.17
N SER A 81 -5.06 -13.17 -10.89
CA SER A 81 -5.91 -14.29 -10.49
C SER A 81 -7.38 -14.10 -10.93
N LYS A 82 -7.85 -12.85 -11.02
CA LYS A 82 -9.16 -12.50 -11.59
C LYS A 82 -9.34 -12.96 -13.04
N ASP A 83 -8.26 -12.95 -13.83
CA ASP A 83 -8.29 -13.36 -15.24
C ASP A 83 -8.25 -14.89 -15.38
N LEU A 84 -7.86 -15.60 -14.31
CA LEU A 84 -7.79 -17.07 -14.23
C LEU A 84 -9.04 -17.70 -13.57
N THR A 85 -9.82 -16.89 -12.86
CA THR A 85 -10.96 -17.39 -12.08
C THR A 85 -12.17 -17.60 -13.00
N PRO A 86 -12.84 -18.77 -12.96
CA PRO A 86 -14.04 -18.99 -13.77
C PRO A 86 -15.18 -18.02 -13.42
N LYS A 87 -15.80 -17.42 -14.44
CA LYS A 87 -16.82 -16.37 -14.27
C LYS A 87 -18.16 -16.85 -13.68
N TYR A 88 -18.39 -18.16 -13.61
CA TYR A 88 -19.63 -18.74 -13.11
C TYR A 88 -19.61 -19.00 -11.60
N LEU A 89 -18.45 -18.81 -10.94
CA LEU A 89 -18.32 -19.02 -9.50
C LEU A 89 -19.04 -17.93 -8.70
N SER A 90 -19.64 -18.30 -7.58
CA SER A 90 -20.09 -17.36 -6.56
C SER A 90 -18.92 -16.58 -5.96
N ILE A 91 -19.21 -15.55 -5.16
CA ILE A 91 -18.17 -14.79 -4.45
C ILE A 91 -17.37 -15.71 -3.52
N GLU A 92 -18.05 -16.58 -2.78
CA GLU A 92 -17.44 -17.52 -1.83
C GLU A 92 -16.61 -18.58 -2.56
N GLU A 93 -17.14 -19.12 -3.65
CA GLU A 93 -16.42 -20.08 -4.51
C GLU A 93 -15.18 -19.44 -5.14
N ASN A 94 -15.27 -18.18 -5.55
CA ASN A 94 -14.16 -17.40 -6.10
C ASN A 94 -13.06 -17.18 -5.03
N ILE A 95 -13.44 -16.82 -3.80
CA ILE A 95 -12.52 -16.70 -2.67
C ILE A 95 -11.81 -18.03 -2.41
N PHE A 96 -12.56 -19.14 -2.37
CA PHE A 96 -11.99 -20.47 -2.16
C PHE A 96 -11.08 -20.91 -3.31
N PHE A 97 -11.47 -20.63 -4.56
CA PHE A 97 -10.64 -20.90 -5.75
C PHE A 97 -9.32 -20.13 -5.68
N ASN A 98 -9.37 -18.83 -5.39
CA ASN A 98 -8.18 -18.00 -5.24
C ASN A 98 -7.29 -18.47 -4.09
N PHE A 99 -7.89 -18.91 -2.98
CA PHE A 99 -7.17 -19.47 -1.85
C PHE A 99 -6.41 -20.75 -2.24
N GLN A 100 -7.09 -21.68 -2.92
CA GLN A 100 -6.49 -22.93 -3.40
C GLN A 100 -5.41 -22.66 -4.44
N LEU A 101 -5.62 -21.72 -5.36
CA LEU A 101 -4.61 -21.34 -6.34
C LEU A 101 -3.39 -20.73 -5.64
N LEU A 102 -3.59 -19.81 -4.69
CA LEU A 102 -2.53 -19.19 -3.90
C LEU A 102 -1.69 -20.23 -3.13
N SER A 103 -2.33 -21.24 -2.52
CA SER A 103 -1.64 -22.31 -1.77
C SER A 103 -0.74 -23.19 -2.65
N LYS A 104 -0.96 -23.21 -3.97
CA LYS A 104 -0.11 -23.91 -4.94
C LYS A 104 1.12 -23.12 -5.37
N SER A 105 1.30 -21.89 -4.92
CA SER A 105 2.49 -21.10 -5.25
C SER A 105 3.75 -21.60 -4.55
N ARG A 106 4.91 -21.42 -5.20
CA ARG A 106 6.21 -21.80 -4.63
C ARG A 106 6.71 -20.79 -3.60
N TYR A 107 6.42 -19.51 -3.85
CA TYR A 107 6.77 -18.38 -2.99
C TYR A 107 5.59 -17.44 -2.94
N ILE A 108 5.33 -16.86 -1.77
CA ILE A 108 4.26 -15.88 -1.59
C ILE A 108 4.83 -14.58 -1.02
N TYR A 109 4.71 -13.51 -1.79
CA TYR A 109 4.87 -12.14 -1.29
C TYR A 109 3.48 -11.57 -0.99
N GLY A 110 3.31 -10.79 0.08
CA GLY A 110 2.06 -10.06 0.25
C GLY A 110 2.01 -9.09 1.42
N SER A 111 0.81 -8.54 1.71
CA SER A 111 0.59 -7.68 2.87
C SER A 111 0.95 -8.39 4.17
N GLN A 112 1.61 -7.67 5.10
CA GLN A 112 2.31 -8.25 6.26
C GLN A 112 1.42 -9.16 7.11
N TRP A 113 0.19 -8.73 7.40
CA TRP A 113 -0.72 -9.41 8.33
C TRP A 113 -1.94 -10.06 7.65
N SER A 114 -1.87 -10.35 6.35
CA SER A 114 -2.97 -11.03 5.67
C SER A 114 -3.08 -12.49 6.13
N THR A 115 -4.09 -12.79 6.94
CA THR A 115 -4.41 -14.16 7.40
C THR A 115 -4.68 -15.10 6.23
N PHE A 116 -5.34 -14.61 5.17
CA PHE A 116 -5.59 -15.35 3.93
C PHE A 116 -4.29 -15.88 3.32
N ARG A 117 -3.30 -14.99 3.14
CA ARG A 117 -1.96 -15.34 2.63
C ARG A 117 -1.25 -16.33 3.54
N ILE A 118 -1.21 -16.01 4.84
CA ILE A 118 -0.51 -16.80 5.86
C ILE A 118 -1.03 -18.23 5.88
N LEU A 119 -2.36 -18.40 5.92
CA LEU A 119 -3.00 -19.71 5.92
C LEU A 119 -2.75 -20.47 4.61
N ALA A 120 -2.84 -19.80 3.45
CA ALA A 120 -2.57 -20.42 2.16
C ALA A 120 -1.16 -20.99 2.07
N GLY A 121 -0.15 -20.25 2.57
CA GLY A 121 1.22 -20.75 2.57
C GLY A 121 1.51 -21.83 3.61
N PHE A 122 0.73 -21.94 4.70
CA PHE A 122 0.85 -23.05 5.65
C PHE A 122 0.23 -24.36 5.14
N LEU A 123 -0.90 -24.27 4.44
CA LEU A 123 -1.59 -25.45 3.91
C LEU A 123 -1.02 -25.92 2.56
N GLY A 124 -0.26 -25.06 1.91
CA GLY A 124 0.23 -25.22 0.55
C GLY A 124 1.59 -25.90 0.40
N GLU A 125 2.10 -25.85 -0.82
CA GLU A 125 3.46 -26.31 -1.18
C GLU A 125 4.48 -25.14 -1.13
N CYS A 126 4.16 -24.10 -0.35
CA CYS A 126 4.92 -22.87 -0.30
C CYS A 126 6.24 -23.06 0.43
N LYS A 127 7.35 -22.70 -0.23
CA LYS A 127 8.70 -22.81 0.35
C LYS A 127 9.07 -21.63 1.23
N LYS A 128 8.54 -20.43 0.93
CA LYS A 128 8.80 -19.22 1.70
C LYS A 128 7.65 -18.22 1.51
N GLN A 129 7.25 -17.63 2.62
CA GLN A 129 6.34 -16.49 2.67
C GLN A 129 7.10 -15.26 3.15
N GLU A 130 6.81 -14.10 2.57
CA GLU A 130 7.49 -12.85 2.87
C GLU A 130 6.53 -11.66 2.75
N ALA A 131 6.61 -10.70 3.67
CA ALA A 131 5.91 -9.44 3.47
C ALA A 131 6.61 -8.64 2.36
N ILE A 132 5.84 -8.00 1.47
CA ILE A 132 6.41 -7.15 0.41
C ILE A 132 7.30 -6.05 1.03
N LEU A 133 6.89 -5.55 2.19
CA LEU A 133 7.63 -4.52 2.93
C LEU A 133 8.97 -5.04 3.48
N ASP A 134 9.13 -6.35 3.66
CA ASP A 134 10.39 -6.95 4.14
C ASP A 134 11.34 -7.28 2.98
N THR A 135 10.87 -7.14 1.73
CA THR A 135 11.66 -7.42 0.52
C THR A 135 12.66 -6.30 0.19
N PHE A 136 12.44 -5.11 0.73
CA PHE A 136 13.26 -3.92 0.51
C PHE A 136 13.65 -3.30 1.85
N THR A 137 14.87 -2.81 1.98
CA THR A 137 15.29 -1.99 3.13
C THR A 137 14.48 -0.70 3.22
N TYR A 138 14.44 -0.05 4.38
CA TYR A 138 13.71 1.21 4.53
C TYR A 138 14.24 2.31 3.60
N ASP A 139 15.55 2.39 3.35
CA ASP A 139 16.12 3.31 2.36
C ASP A 139 15.64 3.02 0.94
N GLU A 140 15.65 1.73 0.53
CA GLU A 140 15.13 1.33 -0.78
C GLU A 140 13.64 1.63 -0.91
N GLN A 141 12.84 1.33 0.12
CA GLN A 141 11.41 1.63 0.12
C GLN A 141 11.17 3.13 -0.06
N TYR A 142 11.89 3.96 0.70
CA TYR A 142 11.78 5.41 0.62
C TYR A 142 12.17 5.92 -0.78
N GLN A 143 13.24 5.39 -1.35
CA GLN A 143 13.72 5.76 -2.68
C GLN A 143 12.73 5.36 -3.77
N ILE A 144 12.30 4.09 -3.78
CA ILE A 144 11.32 3.56 -4.74
C ILE A 144 10.04 4.41 -4.69
N LEU A 145 9.51 4.68 -3.50
CA LEU A 145 8.30 5.47 -3.34
C LEU A 145 8.50 6.92 -3.80
N SER A 146 9.60 7.56 -3.39
CA SER A 146 9.87 8.96 -3.72
C SER A 146 10.01 9.17 -5.23
N ASP A 147 10.75 8.28 -5.89
CA ASP A 147 10.97 8.33 -7.34
C ASP A 147 9.68 8.05 -8.12
N ASN A 148 8.84 7.16 -7.59
CA ASN A 148 7.66 6.69 -8.31
C ASN A 148 6.37 7.44 -7.96
N LEU A 149 6.35 8.28 -6.93
CA LEU A 149 5.16 9.01 -6.48
C LEU A 149 4.49 9.88 -7.56
N ARG A 150 5.25 10.25 -8.60
CA ARG A 150 4.73 10.97 -9.78
C ARG A 150 4.54 10.06 -11.00
N SER A 151 5.47 9.13 -11.24
CA SER A 151 5.50 8.32 -12.46
C SER A 151 4.49 7.17 -12.42
N VAL A 152 4.24 6.60 -11.24
CA VAL A 152 3.21 5.58 -11.04
C VAL A 152 1.85 6.28 -10.98
N LYS A 153 1.06 6.03 -12.02
CA LYS A 153 -0.29 6.60 -12.19
C LYS A 153 -1.26 5.85 -11.30
N THR A 154 -1.52 6.41 -10.14
CA THR A 154 -2.54 5.94 -9.20
C THR A 154 -3.62 6.99 -8.95
N ASN A 155 -4.75 6.55 -8.39
CA ASN A 155 -5.82 7.44 -7.95
C ASN A 155 -5.36 8.29 -6.75
N ARG A 156 -6.19 9.25 -6.35
CA ARG A 156 -5.83 10.19 -5.28
C ARG A 156 -5.67 9.51 -3.92
N SER A 157 -6.49 8.51 -3.61
CA SER A 157 -6.44 7.76 -2.35
C SER A 157 -5.12 7.01 -2.20
N TYR A 158 -4.69 6.29 -3.24
CA TYR A 158 -3.39 5.62 -3.27
C TYR A 158 -2.21 6.59 -3.21
N LYS A 159 -2.31 7.77 -3.83
CA LYS A 159 -1.27 8.81 -3.69
C LYS A 159 -1.19 9.38 -2.28
N ALA A 160 -2.33 9.57 -1.62
CA ALA A 160 -2.38 9.97 -0.22
C ALA A 160 -1.73 8.90 0.66
N ALA A 161 -2.15 7.63 0.51
CA ALA A 161 -1.57 6.50 1.24
C ALA A 161 -0.05 6.36 1.02
N SER A 162 0.44 6.58 -0.20
CA SER A 162 1.88 6.54 -0.51
C SER A 162 2.66 7.68 0.14
N CYS A 163 2.09 8.90 0.18
CA CYS A 163 2.69 10.00 0.96
C CYS A 163 2.72 9.65 2.45
N MET A 164 1.69 8.97 2.94
CA MET A 164 1.66 8.55 4.33
C MET A 164 2.76 7.53 4.65
N TYR A 165 2.88 6.53 3.79
CA TYR A 165 3.89 5.49 3.92
C TYR A 165 5.29 6.10 3.87
N LEU A 166 5.55 7.02 2.92
CA LEU A 166 6.79 7.78 2.85
C LEU A 166 7.12 8.53 4.14
N TYR A 167 6.12 9.12 4.80
CA TYR A 167 6.32 9.76 6.09
C TYR A 167 6.74 8.75 7.17
N VAL A 168 6.07 7.60 7.28
CA VAL A 168 6.39 6.56 8.28
C VAL A 168 7.81 6.04 8.09
N ILE A 169 8.16 5.64 6.85
CA ILE A 169 9.51 5.18 6.54
C ILE A 169 10.53 6.28 6.73
N GLY A 170 10.20 7.51 6.33
CA GLY A 170 11.06 8.67 6.52
C GLY A 170 11.37 8.96 7.99
N ARG A 171 10.43 8.75 8.92
CA ARG A 171 10.69 8.80 10.37
C ARG A 171 11.64 7.68 10.81
N ASN A 172 11.50 6.47 10.28
CA ASN A 172 12.34 5.31 10.65
C ASN A 172 13.80 5.44 10.18
N ILE A 173 14.08 6.27 9.18
CA ILE A 173 15.43 6.53 8.64
C ILE A 173 15.89 7.97 8.91
N ASP A 174 15.31 8.62 9.93
CA ASP A 174 15.68 9.95 10.42
C ASP A 174 15.76 11.03 9.33
N LYS A 175 14.81 11.03 8.38
CA LYS A 175 14.70 12.12 7.40
C LYS A 175 14.38 13.45 8.09
N ASP A 176 14.89 14.52 7.48
CA ASP A 176 14.62 15.89 7.88
C ASP A 176 13.11 16.17 8.05
N LYS A 177 12.76 16.76 9.19
CA LYS A 177 11.36 17.00 9.59
C LYS A 177 10.64 17.95 8.64
N GLU A 178 11.33 18.96 8.11
CA GLU A 178 10.75 19.86 7.11
C GLU A 178 10.44 19.13 5.80
N CYS A 179 11.30 18.18 5.38
CA CYS A 179 11.01 17.26 4.28
C CYS A 179 9.75 16.43 4.55
N LEU A 180 9.63 15.85 5.75
CA LEU A 180 8.47 15.06 6.16
C LEU A 180 7.17 15.89 6.17
N ILE A 181 7.21 17.14 6.66
CA ILE A 181 6.07 18.07 6.60
C ILE A 181 5.64 18.30 5.15
N LYS A 182 6.58 18.48 4.21
CA LYS A 182 6.26 18.66 2.78
C LYS A 182 5.55 17.43 2.20
N ILE A 183 5.97 16.23 2.57
CA ILE A 183 5.35 14.96 2.16
C ILE A 183 3.92 14.88 2.73
N LEU A 184 3.73 15.13 4.02
CA LEU A 184 2.41 15.11 4.64
C LEU A 184 1.45 16.14 4.03
N ARG A 185 1.92 17.37 3.78
CA ARG A 185 1.14 18.40 3.08
C ARG A 185 0.75 17.96 1.67
N LYS A 186 1.62 17.22 0.97
CA LYS A 186 1.30 16.65 -0.35
C LYS A 186 0.23 15.56 -0.24
N GLY A 187 0.32 14.67 0.75
CA GLY A 187 -0.70 13.66 1.03
C GLY A 187 -2.07 14.27 1.34
N PHE A 188 -2.12 15.29 2.21
CA PHE A 188 -3.35 16.01 2.52
C PHE A 188 -3.97 16.70 1.31
N ARG A 189 -3.16 17.19 0.36
CA ARG A 189 -3.68 17.73 -0.92
C ARG A 189 -4.36 16.66 -1.77
N TYR A 190 -3.97 15.39 -1.66
CA TYR A 190 -4.63 14.29 -2.38
C TYR A 190 -5.92 13.86 -1.67
N ASP A 191 -5.92 13.79 -0.34
CA ASP A 191 -7.11 13.51 0.49
C ASP A 191 -7.31 14.57 1.58
N PRO A 192 -8.02 15.68 1.28
CA PRO A 192 -8.27 16.76 2.24
C PRO A 192 -9.22 16.39 3.38
N LYS A 193 -9.92 15.24 3.29
CA LYS A 193 -10.81 14.77 4.37
C LYS A 193 -10.02 14.06 5.47
N ASN A 194 -8.87 13.50 5.13
CA ASN A 194 -8.03 12.75 6.05
C ASN A 194 -7.23 13.68 6.97
N LEU A 195 -7.75 13.95 8.17
CA LEU A 195 -7.11 14.84 9.14
C LEU A 195 -5.88 14.23 9.82
N SER A 196 -5.62 12.94 9.62
CA SER A 196 -4.43 12.30 10.17
C SER A 196 -3.14 12.98 9.68
N PHE A 197 -3.08 13.39 8.42
CA PHE A 197 -1.96 14.18 7.89
C PHE A 197 -1.71 15.46 8.69
N LYS A 198 -2.79 16.16 9.06
CA LYS A 198 -2.72 17.41 9.81
C LYS A 198 -2.26 17.17 11.25
N ILE A 199 -2.75 16.13 11.91
CA ILE A 199 -2.25 15.69 13.23
C ILE A 199 -0.75 15.47 13.19
N LYS A 200 -0.24 14.83 12.14
CA LYS A 200 1.19 14.46 12.08
C LYS A 200 2.09 15.58 11.60
N ILE A 201 1.54 16.56 10.88
CA ILE A 201 2.20 17.85 10.68
C ILE A 201 2.35 18.57 12.02
N ILE A 202 1.29 18.61 12.84
CA ILE A 202 1.34 19.24 14.18
C ILE A 202 2.36 18.54 15.08
N ASP A 203 2.39 17.21 15.09
CA ASP A 203 3.38 16.39 15.81
C ASP A 203 4.82 16.79 15.45
N LEU A 204 5.14 16.86 14.15
CA LEU A 204 6.44 17.34 13.67
C LEU A 204 6.73 18.81 14.05
N LEU A 205 5.70 19.67 14.03
CA LEU A 205 5.85 21.08 14.38
C LEU A 205 6.10 21.26 15.87
N PHE A 206 5.54 20.44 16.76
CA PHE A 206 5.88 20.50 18.18
C PHE A 206 7.38 20.27 18.42
N GLU A 207 8.01 19.45 17.57
CA GLU A 207 9.45 19.19 17.62
C GLU A 207 10.31 20.27 16.95
N LEU A 208 9.72 21.20 16.18
CA LEU A 208 10.44 22.21 15.39
C LEU A 208 10.16 23.65 15.83
N ASP A 209 8.87 23.98 15.98
CA ASP A 209 8.33 25.32 16.17
C ASP A 209 6.92 25.22 16.79
N VAL A 210 6.87 25.32 18.12
CA VAL A 210 5.63 25.19 18.91
C VAL A 210 4.59 26.23 18.51
N VAL A 211 5.02 27.45 18.13
CA VAL A 211 4.08 28.52 17.74
C VAL A 211 3.34 28.15 16.45
N LYS A 212 4.05 27.55 15.48
CA LYS A 212 3.40 27.02 14.28
C LYS A 212 2.48 25.84 14.58
N ALA A 213 2.85 24.97 15.51
CA ALA A 213 1.99 23.86 15.93
C ALA A 213 0.66 24.39 16.50
N GLU A 214 0.72 25.36 17.41
CA GLU A 214 -0.48 26.01 17.97
C GLU A 214 -1.35 26.68 16.90
N CYS A 215 -0.73 27.34 15.92
CA CYS A 215 -1.44 27.97 14.81
C CYS A 215 -2.21 26.93 13.97
N GLU A 216 -1.57 25.81 13.61
CA GLU A 216 -2.22 24.73 12.88
C GLU A 216 -3.36 24.08 13.68
N ILE A 217 -3.19 23.90 15.00
CA ILE A 217 -4.27 23.42 15.89
C ILE A 217 -5.46 24.37 15.85
N LYS A 218 -5.24 25.69 16.04
CA LYS A 218 -6.30 26.70 16.00
C LYS A 218 -7.07 26.65 14.68
N ASN A 219 -6.37 26.52 13.56
CA ASN A 219 -6.99 26.42 12.23
C ASN A 219 -7.88 25.16 12.10
N ILE A 220 -7.41 24.00 12.56
CA ILE A 220 -8.22 22.77 12.52
C ILE A 220 -9.44 22.86 13.43
N PHE A 221 -9.30 23.42 14.63
CA PHE A 221 -10.43 23.62 15.54
C PHE A 221 -11.46 24.61 14.98
N PHE A 222 -11.05 25.58 14.16
CA PHE A 222 -11.97 26.49 13.50
C PHE A 222 -12.70 25.82 12.33
N GLU A 223 -11.99 25.08 11.48
CA GLU A 223 -12.55 24.54 10.24
C GLU A 223 -13.22 23.17 10.40
N LYS A 224 -12.70 22.32 11.31
CA LYS A 224 -12.99 20.86 11.35
C LYS A 224 -13.01 20.28 12.76
N LYS A 225 -13.44 21.06 13.77
CA LYS A 225 -13.46 20.70 15.20
C LYS A 225 -13.92 19.27 15.49
N TYR A 226 -15.12 18.90 15.04
CA TYR A 226 -15.73 17.62 15.41
C TYR A 226 -14.98 16.43 14.82
N GLY A 227 -14.63 16.47 13.53
CA GLY A 227 -13.87 15.40 12.89
C GLY A 227 -12.45 15.25 13.44
N PHE A 228 -11.85 16.34 13.92
CA PHE A 228 -10.56 16.29 14.61
C PHE A 228 -10.67 15.61 15.98
N ILE A 229 -11.69 15.95 16.77
CA ILE A 229 -11.95 15.33 18.08
C ILE A 229 -12.22 13.83 17.90
N GLU A 230 -13.10 13.45 16.97
CA GLU A 230 -13.43 12.05 16.69
C GLU A 230 -12.17 11.22 16.38
N LEU A 231 -11.27 11.75 15.54
CA LEU A 231 -10.01 11.09 15.19
C LEU A 231 -9.01 10.97 16.34
N LEU A 232 -9.03 11.88 17.32
CA LEU A 232 -8.15 11.80 18.48
C LEU A 232 -8.58 10.73 19.49
N PHE A 233 -9.87 10.36 19.50
CA PHE A 233 -10.45 9.41 20.44
C PHE A 233 -10.82 8.06 19.80
N SER A 234 -10.43 7.85 18.54
CA SER A 234 -10.58 6.60 17.78
C SER A 234 -9.31 5.76 17.79
#